data_AF-A0A8H3W6A2-F1
#
_entry.id   AF-A0A8H3W6A2-F1
#
_cell.length_a   1.000
_cell.length_b   1.000
_cell.length_c   1.000
_cell.angle_alpha   90.00
_cell.angle_beta   90.00
_cell.angle_gamma   90.00
#
_symmetry.space_group_name_H-M   'P 1'
#
loop_
_entity.id
_entity.type
_entity.pdbx_description
1 polymer ?
#
loop_
_entity_poly.entity_id
_entity_poly.type
_entity_poly.pdbx_seq_one_letter_code
_entity_poly.pdbx_strand_id
1 'polypeptide(L)'
;MPTAEYKTLMVAMLSLVTIDFMSGCEADFAVHLQGTKQLRKRRRKWRMISRATQQLNEISDFLCLLARTMTFSSSPRPWSIDLAEDGDEPAASQHPSSCCYGYMYGVTPQIAAELQETCRLAEYLTWYERSHEPIPDSLLEVCEALGDRLCSWTLEGDGAHEAISQDEDGLEIFRHHANAWHLATVIYYHRRIQKCRSEDQDEIIARIAEHMHAVEDIKDRSTSSCATQRMAPIMWPAFVASCDATARRPWALWWQRAHCYHIANYERQWEVVQTMWQKKDEVNQTASGDFDWIEAFRGMDITLFPI
;
A
#
# COMPACT_ATOMS: atom_id res chain seq x y z
N MET A 1 3.81 -31.33 -2.54
CA MET A 1 4.78 -30.75 -1.58
C MET A 1 4.19 -30.85 -0.20
N PRO A 2 4.72 -31.64 0.74
CA PRO A 2 4.22 -31.74 2.12
C PRO A 2 3.96 -30.38 2.80
N THR A 3 2.95 -30.30 3.67
CA THR A 3 2.51 -29.06 4.35
C THR A 3 3.63 -28.36 5.15
N ALA A 4 4.49 -29.15 5.82
CA ALA A 4 5.61 -28.63 6.60
C ALA A 4 6.65 -27.95 5.69
N GLU A 5 6.97 -28.60 4.59
CA GLU A 5 7.94 -28.12 3.60
C GLU A 5 7.48 -26.80 2.97
N TYR A 6 6.17 -26.65 2.68
CA TYR A 6 5.61 -25.37 2.20
C TYR A 6 5.83 -24.24 3.21
N LYS A 7 5.50 -24.47 4.49
CA LYS A 7 5.61 -23.43 5.52
C LYS A 7 7.07 -22.99 5.65
N THR A 8 8.00 -23.93 5.63
CA THR A 8 9.43 -23.64 5.65
C THR A 8 9.86 -22.80 4.46
N LEU A 9 9.51 -23.19 3.23
CA LEU A 9 9.83 -22.38 2.05
C LEU A 9 9.18 -21.00 2.12
N MET A 10 7.96 -20.91 2.67
CA MET A 10 7.26 -19.65 2.72
C MET A 10 7.82 -18.67 3.72
N VAL A 11 8.15 -19.16 4.92
CA VAL A 11 8.88 -18.38 5.91
C VAL A 11 10.22 -17.93 5.33
N ALA A 12 10.98 -18.83 4.68
CA ALA A 12 12.27 -18.48 4.08
C ALA A 12 12.15 -17.34 3.06
N MET A 13 11.19 -17.41 2.12
CA MET A 13 11.00 -16.36 1.12
C MET A 13 10.54 -15.04 1.74
N LEU A 14 9.62 -15.06 2.72
CA LEU A 14 9.17 -13.84 3.39
C LEU A 14 10.28 -13.21 4.24
N SER A 15 11.13 -14.03 4.87
CA SER A 15 12.31 -13.53 5.57
C SER A 15 13.31 -12.86 4.64
N LEU A 16 13.51 -13.39 3.42
CA LEU A 16 14.35 -12.73 2.41
C LEU A 16 13.77 -11.38 1.99
N VAL A 17 12.45 -11.28 1.78
CA VAL A 17 11.79 -9.99 1.52
C VAL A 17 12.05 -8.98 2.66
N THR A 18 12.00 -9.43 3.93
CA THR A 18 12.36 -8.58 5.07
C THR A 18 13.83 -8.17 5.04
N ILE A 19 14.75 -9.08 4.68
CA ILE A 19 16.18 -8.77 4.57
C ILE A 19 16.44 -7.73 3.48
N ASP A 20 15.81 -7.87 2.32
CA ASP A 20 15.94 -6.92 1.22
C ASP A 20 15.42 -5.53 1.61
N PHE A 21 14.27 -5.51 2.30
CA PHE A 21 13.72 -4.28 2.86
C PHE A 21 14.67 -3.63 3.87
N MET A 22 15.21 -4.40 4.82
CA MET A 22 16.13 -3.85 5.82
C MET A 22 17.45 -3.35 5.20
N SER A 23 17.92 -4.01 4.15
CA SER A 23 19.18 -3.67 3.45
C SER A 23 19.02 -2.63 2.34
N GLY A 24 17.79 -2.32 1.91
CA GLY A 24 17.52 -1.38 0.81
C GLY A 24 17.87 -1.95 -0.58
N CYS A 25 17.93 -3.28 -0.73
CA CYS A 25 18.29 -3.91 -2.00
C CYS A 25 17.11 -3.84 -3.00
N GLU A 26 17.34 -3.19 -4.16
CA GLU A 26 16.28 -2.76 -5.08
C GLU A 26 15.66 -3.89 -5.93
N ALA A 27 16.31 -5.04 -6.10
CA ALA A 27 15.91 -6.02 -7.12
C ALA A 27 15.43 -7.38 -6.57
N ASP A 28 15.92 -7.81 -5.41
CA ASP A 28 15.75 -9.19 -4.97
C ASP A 28 14.36 -9.45 -4.33
N PHE A 29 13.75 -8.41 -3.73
CA PHE A 29 12.45 -8.56 -3.07
C PHE A 29 11.35 -8.95 -4.07
N ALA A 30 11.40 -8.42 -5.29
CA ALA A 30 10.44 -8.73 -6.34
C ALA A 30 10.54 -10.21 -6.76
N VAL A 31 11.75 -10.76 -6.81
CA VAL A 31 12.00 -12.18 -7.11
C VAL A 31 11.44 -13.05 -5.99
N HIS A 32 11.66 -12.68 -4.73
CA HIS A 32 11.15 -13.42 -3.58
C HIS A 32 9.62 -13.36 -3.47
N LEU A 33 9.01 -12.18 -3.67
CA LEU A 33 7.56 -12.03 -3.76
C LEU A 33 6.97 -12.86 -4.89
N GLN A 34 7.61 -12.89 -6.06
CA GLN A 34 7.18 -13.75 -7.16
C GLN A 34 7.30 -15.23 -6.79
N GLY A 35 8.35 -15.63 -6.08
CA GLY A 35 8.48 -16.97 -5.49
C GLY A 35 7.30 -17.30 -4.55
N THR A 36 6.87 -16.34 -3.72
CA THR A 36 5.71 -16.52 -2.84
C THR A 36 4.41 -16.76 -3.60
N LYS A 37 4.16 -15.96 -4.66
CA LYS A 37 3.00 -16.13 -5.55
C LYS A 37 2.99 -17.51 -6.21
N GLN A 38 4.13 -17.98 -6.71
CA GLN A 38 4.24 -19.29 -7.35
C GLN A 38 4.01 -20.45 -6.38
N LEU A 39 4.56 -20.39 -5.17
CA LEU A 39 4.33 -21.40 -4.13
C LEU A 39 2.85 -21.50 -3.79
N ARG A 40 2.17 -20.36 -3.64
CA ARG A 40 0.73 -20.29 -3.38
C ARG A 40 -0.10 -20.86 -4.52
N LYS A 41 0.19 -20.50 -5.77
CA LYS A 41 -0.49 -21.08 -6.95
C LYS A 41 -0.38 -22.60 -6.99
N ARG A 42 0.78 -23.16 -6.65
CA ARG A 42 0.97 -24.63 -6.57
C ARG A 42 0.16 -25.27 -5.45
N ARG A 43 -0.14 -24.53 -4.37
CA ARG A 43 -0.87 -25.02 -3.20
C ARG A 43 -2.39 -24.88 -3.31
N ARG A 44 -2.93 -24.07 -4.23
CA ARG A 44 -4.38 -23.91 -4.47
C ARG A 44 -5.14 -25.22 -4.70
N LYS A 45 -4.44 -26.31 -5.05
CA LYS A 45 -5.01 -27.65 -5.21
C LYS A 45 -5.42 -28.34 -3.90
N TRP A 46 -5.17 -27.74 -2.74
CA TRP A 46 -5.35 -28.36 -1.43
C TRP A 46 -6.52 -27.75 -0.65
N ARG A 47 -7.45 -28.60 -0.18
CA ARG A 47 -8.70 -28.16 0.49
C ARG A 47 -8.54 -27.73 1.95
N MET A 48 -7.47 -28.14 2.64
CA MET A 48 -7.27 -27.85 4.06
C MET A 48 -6.04 -26.96 4.29
N ILE A 49 -6.24 -25.85 4.99
CA ILE A 49 -5.21 -24.86 5.32
C ILE A 49 -5.19 -24.64 6.83
N SER A 50 -4.02 -24.83 7.46
CA SER A 50 -3.85 -24.48 8.89
C SER A 50 -3.78 -22.96 9.08
N ARG A 51 -4.22 -22.44 10.23
CA ARG A 51 -4.14 -21.00 10.59
C ARG A 51 -2.78 -20.36 10.31
N ALA A 52 -1.67 -21.01 10.69
CA ALA A 52 -0.33 -20.50 10.43
C ALA A 52 0.01 -20.37 8.94
N THR A 53 -0.53 -21.25 8.09
CA THR A 53 -0.39 -21.08 6.63
C THR A 53 -1.23 -19.91 6.14
N GLN A 54 -2.46 -19.79 6.62
CA GLN A 54 -3.34 -18.70 6.23
C GLN A 54 -2.67 -17.34 6.50
N GLN A 55 -2.10 -17.16 7.70
CA GLN A 55 -1.35 -15.95 8.06
C GLN A 55 -0.15 -15.69 7.13
N LEU A 56 0.62 -16.72 6.77
CA LEU A 56 1.75 -16.55 5.83
C LEU A 56 1.28 -16.17 4.43
N ASN A 57 0.14 -16.71 3.97
CA ASN A 57 -0.45 -16.35 2.69
C ASN A 57 -0.95 -14.89 2.72
N GLU A 58 -1.59 -14.50 3.81
CA GLU A 58 -2.11 -13.14 4.03
C GLU A 58 -0.98 -12.10 4.03
N ILE A 59 0.12 -12.38 4.74
CA ILE A 59 1.35 -11.57 4.70
C ILE A 59 1.86 -11.47 3.26
N SER A 60 2.06 -12.62 2.59
CA SER A 60 2.51 -12.65 1.19
C SER A 60 1.61 -11.82 0.27
N ASP A 61 0.28 -11.93 0.42
CA ASP A 61 -0.69 -11.18 -0.37
C ASP A 61 -0.55 -9.67 -0.18
N PHE A 62 -0.45 -9.22 1.07
CA PHE A 62 -0.34 -7.80 1.36
C PHE A 62 1.00 -7.21 0.92
N LEU A 63 2.10 -7.94 1.09
CA LEU A 63 3.39 -7.51 0.55
C LEU A 63 3.37 -7.44 -0.99
N CYS A 64 2.70 -8.39 -1.63
CA CYS A 64 2.49 -8.35 -3.08
C CYS A 64 1.62 -7.17 -3.51
N LEU A 65 0.60 -6.81 -2.73
CA LEU A 65 -0.23 -5.63 -2.95
C LEU A 65 0.60 -4.36 -2.83
N LEU A 66 1.41 -4.22 -1.78
CA LEU A 66 2.30 -3.07 -1.61
C LEU A 66 3.27 -2.91 -2.78
N ALA A 67 3.91 -4.00 -3.21
CA ALA A 67 4.75 -3.98 -4.40
C ALA A 67 3.94 -3.59 -5.67
N ARG A 68 2.69 -4.05 -5.81
CA ARG A 68 1.78 -3.68 -6.93
C ARG A 68 1.48 -2.18 -6.96
N THR A 69 1.47 -1.50 -5.82
CA THR A 69 1.24 -0.05 -5.80
C THR A 69 2.37 0.79 -6.42
N MET A 70 3.56 0.21 -6.55
CA MET A 70 4.72 0.86 -7.20
C MET A 70 5.11 0.20 -8.52
N THR A 71 4.62 -1.01 -8.77
CA THR A 71 4.82 -1.73 -10.03
C THR A 71 3.61 -1.50 -10.92
N PHE A 72 3.67 -0.44 -11.74
CA PHE A 72 2.62 -0.04 -12.69
C PHE A 72 2.52 -0.98 -13.91
N SER A 73 2.70 -2.28 -13.69
CA SER A 73 2.69 -3.31 -14.71
C SER A 73 1.26 -3.53 -15.19
N SER A 74 1.01 -3.32 -16.47
CA SER A 74 -0.27 -3.63 -17.11
C SER A 74 -0.31 -5.11 -17.47
N SER A 75 -1.25 -5.88 -16.93
CA SER A 75 -1.69 -7.10 -17.61
C SER A 75 -2.56 -6.68 -18.79
N PRO A 76 -2.24 -7.03 -20.05
CA PRO A 76 -3.03 -6.59 -21.19
C PRO A 76 -4.30 -7.45 -21.27
N ARG A 77 -5.36 -7.02 -20.59
CA ARG A 77 -6.67 -7.70 -20.63
C ARG A 77 -7.80 -6.68 -20.75
N PRO A 78 -8.74 -6.87 -21.69
CA PRO A 78 -9.94 -6.04 -21.77
C PRO A 78 -10.86 -6.31 -20.58
N TRP A 79 -11.64 -5.30 -20.20
CA TRP A 79 -12.68 -5.43 -19.19
C TRP A 79 -13.73 -6.46 -19.60
N SER A 80 -14.12 -7.34 -18.68
CA SER A 80 -15.25 -8.25 -18.87
C SER A 80 -16.01 -8.38 -17.56
N ILE A 81 -17.32 -8.21 -17.64
CA ILE A 81 -18.27 -8.24 -16.52
C ILE A 81 -18.30 -9.64 -15.87
N ASP A 82 -17.99 -10.69 -16.64
CA ASP A 82 -18.00 -12.09 -16.20
C ASP A 82 -16.72 -12.51 -15.43
N LEU A 83 -15.72 -11.63 -15.30
CA LEU A 83 -14.45 -11.93 -14.60
C LEU A 83 -14.51 -11.72 -13.08
N ALA A 84 -15.70 -11.52 -12.49
CA ALA A 84 -15.88 -11.60 -11.04
C ALA A 84 -15.43 -12.95 -10.45
N GLU A 85 -15.20 -13.96 -11.30
CA GLU A 85 -14.66 -15.28 -10.94
C GLU A 85 -13.36 -15.68 -11.67
N ASP A 86 -12.55 -14.74 -12.18
CA ASP A 86 -11.27 -15.14 -12.82
C ASP A 86 -10.24 -15.57 -11.77
N GLY A 87 -10.08 -16.88 -11.64
CA GLY A 87 -9.28 -17.58 -10.64
C GLY A 87 -7.76 -17.40 -10.77
N ASP A 88 -7.26 -16.25 -11.22
CA ASP A 88 -5.82 -15.99 -11.44
C ASP A 88 -5.21 -14.95 -10.50
N GLU A 89 -6.03 -14.05 -9.94
CA GLU A 89 -5.63 -13.22 -8.78
C GLU A 89 -6.16 -13.86 -7.50
N PRO A 90 -5.41 -13.81 -6.39
CA PRO A 90 -6.03 -14.01 -5.10
C PRO A 90 -6.98 -12.82 -4.93
N ALA A 91 -8.28 -13.07 -5.06
CA ALA A 91 -9.23 -12.32 -4.27
C ALA A 91 -8.63 -12.31 -2.87
N ALA A 92 -8.20 -11.15 -2.38
CA ALA A 92 -7.91 -10.98 -0.96
C ALA A 92 -9.06 -11.68 -0.27
N SER A 93 -8.74 -12.78 0.39
CA SER A 93 -9.73 -13.73 0.88
C SER A 93 -10.80 -12.91 1.58
N GLN A 94 -12.04 -12.99 1.07
CA GLN A 94 -13.26 -12.44 1.68
C GLN A 94 -13.57 -13.19 2.99
N HIS A 95 -12.53 -13.46 3.78
CA HIS A 95 -12.58 -14.11 5.06
C HIS A 95 -12.47 -13.00 6.12
N PRO A 96 -13.56 -12.75 6.87
CA PRO A 96 -13.68 -11.64 7.83
C PRO A 96 -12.71 -11.68 9.03
N SER A 97 -11.68 -12.51 9.01
CA SER A 97 -10.92 -12.84 10.21
C SER A 97 -9.46 -13.09 9.90
N SER A 98 -8.72 -12.02 9.65
CA SER A 98 -7.34 -11.98 10.09
C SER A 98 -6.96 -10.59 10.59
N CYS A 99 -7.06 -10.45 11.91
CA CYS A 99 -6.49 -9.38 12.73
C CYS A 99 -5.03 -9.03 12.40
N CYS A 100 -4.31 -9.91 11.68
CA CYS A 100 -2.89 -9.73 11.43
C CYS A 100 -2.58 -8.43 10.67
N TYR A 101 -3.43 -7.99 9.74
CA TYR A 101 -3.21 -6.76 8.98
C TYR A 101 -3.26 -5.51 9.86
N GLY A 102 -4.29 -5.40 10.70
CA GLY A 102 -4.45 -4.27 11.60
C GLY A 102 -3.30 -4.18 12.61
N TYR A 103 -2.88 -5.32 13.16
CA TYR A 103 -1.80 -5.36 14.14
C TYR A 103 -0.40 -5.14 13.52
N MET A 104 -0.10 -5.78 12.38
CA MET A 104 1.25 -5.72 11.81
C MET A 104 1.49 -4.46 11.00
N TYR A 105 0.46 -3.95 10.32
CA TYR A 105 0.61 -2.97 9.25
C TYR A 105 -0.24 -1.71 9.47
N GLY A 106 -1.08 -1.69 10.49
CA GLY A 106 -1.94 -0.54 10.79
C GLY A 106 -3.03 -0.29 9.74
N VAL A 107 -3.33 -1.28 8.89
CA VAL A 107 -4.33 -1.20 7.82
C VAL A 107 -5.49 -2.13 8.12
N THR A 108 -6.71 -1.72 7.76
CA THR A 108 -7.87 -2.59 7.88
C THR A 108 -8.02 -3.51 6.66
N PRO A 109 -8.68 -4.67 6.81
CA PRO A 109 -8.97 -5.54 5.68
C PRO A 109 -9.76 -4.84 4.57
N GLN A 110 -10.71 -3.95 4.93
CA GLN A 110 -11.49 -3.21 3.95
C GLN A 110 -10.62 -2.25 3.14
N ILE A 111 -9.77 -1.42 3.78
CA ILE A 111 -8.88 -0.50 3.06
C ILE A 111 -7.91 -1.28 2.17
N ALA A 112 -7.37 -2.41 2.65
CA ALA A 112 -6.49 -3.25 1.83
C ALA A 112 -7.22 -3.80 0.58
N ALA A 113 -8.48 -4.19 0.72
CA ALA A 113 -9.31 -4.62 -0.42
C ALA A 113 -9.60 -3.47 -1.40
N GLU A 114 -9.91 -2.28 -0.90
CA GLU A 114 -10.13 -1.08 -1.72
C GLU A 114 -8.86 -0.63 -2.45
N LEU A 115 -7.69 -0.73 -1.81
CA LEU A 115 -6.40 -0.49 -2.44
C LEU A 115 -6.10 -1.51 -3.55
N GLN A 116 -6.37 -2.80 -3.30
CA GLN A 116 -6.25 -3.84 -4.32
C GLN A 116 -7.16 -3.56 -5.52
N GLU A 117 -8.41 -3.18 -5.26
CA GLU A 117 -9.38 -2.85 -6.29
C GLU A 117 -8.95 -1.62 -7.09
N THR A 118 -8.39 -0.61 -6.42
CA THR A 118 -7.81 0.57 -7.08
C THR A 118 -6.71 0.16 -8.06
N CYS A 119 -5.78 -0.72 -7.66
CA CYS A 119 -4.75 -1.22 -8.56
C CYS A 119 -5.35 -1.96 -9.76
N ARG A 120 -6.34 -2.83 -9.51
CA ARG A 120 -7.01 -3.63 -10.54
C ARG A 120 -7.71 -2.76 -11.58
N LEU A 121 -8.54 -1.82 -11.15
CA LEU A 121 -9.27 -0.93 -12.05
C LEU A 121 -8.33 -0.02 -12.84
N ALA A 122 -7.28 0.51 -12.19
CA ALA A 122 -6.29 1.34 -12.87
C ALA A 122 -5.53 0.59 -13.98
N GLU A 123 -5.29 -0.71 -13.82
CA GLU A 123 -4.68 -1.54 -14.86
C GLU A 123 -5.61 -1.72 -16.08
N TYR A 124 -6.91 -1.91 -15.86
CA TYR A 124 -7.88 -1.92 -16.95
C TYR A 124 -7.95 -0.57 -17.67
N LEU A 125 -8.02 0.53 -16.94
CA LEU A 125 -8.02 1.87 -17.54
C LEU A 125 -6.76 2.12 -18.37
N THR A 126 -5.60 1.73 -17.84
CA THR A 126 -4.32 1.82 -18.57
C THR A 126 -4.35 1.04 -19.89
N TRP A 127 -5.03 -0.11 -19.94
CA TRP A 127 -5.19 -0.89 -21.16
C TRP A 127 -6.02 -0.15 -22.21
N TYR A 128 -7.15 0.44 -21.84
CA TYR A 128 -8.01 1.23 -22.74
C TYR A 128 -7.29 2.48 -23.27
N GLU A 129 -6.54 3.16 -22.40
CA GLU A 129 -5.73 4.32 -22.77
C GLU A 129 -4.67 4.00 -23.83
N ARG A 130 -4.01 2.85 -23.69
CA ARG A 130 -2.95 2.40 -24.63
C ARG A 130 -3.50 1.81 -25.92
N SER A 131 -4.65 1.13 -25.86
CA SER A 131 -5.32 0.57 -27.04
C SER A 131 -6.09 1.64 -27.84
N HIS A 132 -6.26 2.83 -27.26
CA HIS A 132 -7.10 3.90 -27.81
C HIS A 132 -8.56 3.46 -28.04
N GLU A 133 -9.02 2.48 -27.25
CA GLU A 133 -10.41 2.03 -27.27
C GLU A 133 -11.25 2.82 -26.26
N PRO A 134 -12.55 3.03 -26.55
CA PRO A 134 -13.45 3.68 -25.60
C PRO A 134 -13.60 2.84 -24.32
N ILE A 135 -13.53 3.49 -23.18
CA ILE A 135 -13.72 2.86 -21.87
C ILE A 135 -15.21 2.46 -21.74
N PRO A 136 -15.54 1.20 -21.43
CA PRO A 136 -16.93 0.78 -21.24
C PRO A 136 -17.58 1.45 -20.02
N ASP A 137 -18.85 1.84 -20.15
CA ASP A 137 -19.60 2.47 -19.05
C ASP A 137 -19.62 1.60 -17.78
N SER A 138 -19.77 0.28 -17.92
CA SER A 138 -19.70 -0.65 -16.79
C SER A 138 -18.37 -0.61 -16.00
N LEU A 139 -17.26 -0.27 -16.64
CA LEU A 139 -15.98 -0.08 -15.94
C LEU A 139 -15.97 1.25 -15.19
N LEU A 140 -16.50 2.31 -15.80
CA LEU A 140 -16.65 3.63 -15.16
C LEU A 140 -17.56 3.55 -13.93
N GLU A 141 -18.68 2.84 -14.02
CA GLU A 141 -19.60 2.59 -12.90
C GLU A 141 -18.90 1.90 -11.72
N VAL A 142 -18.04 0.91 -11.98
CA VAL A 142 -17.29 0.22 -10.91
C VAL A 142 -16.22 1.13 -10.31
N CYS A 143 -15.58 1.98 -11.11
CA CYS A 143 -14.67 3.02 -10.62
C CYS A 143 -15.39 4.02 -9.70
N GLU A 144 -16.57 4.51 -10.11
CA GLU A 144 -17.38 5.43 -9.31
C GLU A 144 -17.83 4.77 -7.99
N ALA A 145 -18.33 3.54 -8.06
CA ALA A 145 -18.74 2.79 -6.88
C ALA A 145 -17.57 2.53 -5.91
N LEU A 146 -16.33 2.41 -6.40
CA LEU A 146 -15.14 2.35 -5.54
C LEU A 146 -14.91 3.69 -4.84
N GLY A 147 -15.04 4.81 -5.55
CA GLY A 147 -14.98 6.15 -4.98
C GLY A 147 -16.01 6.35 -3.86
N ASP A 148 -17.26 5.95 -4.09
CA ASP A 148 -18.32 6.03 -3.07
C ASP A 148 -17.98 5.24 -1.81
N ARG A 149 -17.45 4.01 -1.97
CA ARG A 149 -17.03 3.18 -0.84
C ARG A 149 -15.93 3.86 -0.04
N LEU A 150 -14.90 4.36 -0.72
CA LEU A 150 -13.81 5.12 -0.08
C LEU A 150 -14.39 6.33 0.67
N CYS A 151 -15.23 7.15 0.05
CA CYS A 151 -15.81 8.33 0.71
C CYS A 151 -16.71 7.99 1.90
N SER A 152 -17.36 6.82 1.90
CA SER A 152 -18.24 6.37 2.98
C SER A 152 -17.52 5.63 4.11
N TRP A 153 -16.23 5.35 3.96
CA TRP A 153 -15.49 4.55 4.94
C TRP A 153 -15.41 5.26 6.30
N THR A 154 -15.59 4.47 7.35
CA THR A 154 -15.37 4.88 8.75
C THR A 154 -14.70 3.75 9.48
N LEU A 155 -13.80 4.09 10.41
CA LEU A 155 -13.04 3.09 11.15
C LEU A 155 -13.94 2.23 12.06
N GLU A 156 -15.01 2.81 12.60
CA GLU A 156 -16.00 2.12 13.43
C GLU A 156 -16.76 1.06 12.64
N GLY A 157 -17.06 1.31 11.36
CA GLY A 157 -17.76 0.37 10.48
C GLY A 157 -16.95 -0.88 10.12
N ASP A 158 -15.62 -0.81 10.21
CA ASP A 158 -14.69 -1.88 9.78
C ASP A 158 -14.53 -2.99 10.84
N GLY A 159 -14.95 -2.75 12.10
CA GLY A 159 -14.83 -3.73 13.19
C GLY A 159 -13.40 -4.09 13.60
N ALA A 160 -12.38 -3.49 12.96
CA ALA A 160 -10.96 -3.81 13.17
C ALA A 160 -10.46 -3.49 14.59
N HIS A 161 -11.18 -2.63 15.32
CA HIS A 161 -10.90 -2.25 16.70
C HIS A 161 -10.97 -3.40 17.70
N GLU A 162 -11.84 -4.40 17.46
CA GLU A 162 -12.06 -5.51 18.40
C GLU A 162 -10.86 -6.44 18.52
N ALA A 163 -9.93 -6.36 17.55
CA ALA A 163 -8.83 -7.28 17.41
C ALA A 163 -7.50 -6.75 17.97
N ILE A 164 -7.45 -5.48 18.40
CA ILE A 164 -6.22 -4.79 18.81
C ILE A 164 -6.17 -4.70 20.34
N SER A 165 -4.95 -4.74 20.88
CA SER A 165 -4.64 -4.87 22.32
C SER A 165 -5.49 -3.99 23.24
N GLN A 166 -5.68 -4.41 24.49
CA GLN A 166 -6.29 -3.58 25.55
C GLN A 166 -5.41 -2.40 26.00
N ASP A 167 -4.29 -2.15 25.34
CA ASP A 167 -3.43 -0.99 25.57
C ASP A 167 -3.97 0.24 24.82
N GLU A 168 -4.15 1.34 25.54
CA GLU A 168 -4.75 2.58 25.03
C GLU A 168 -3.87 3.21 23.94
N ASP A 169 -2.55 3.25 24.16
CA ASP A 169 -1.57 3.79 23.22
C ASP A 169 -1.55 2.97 21.91
N GLY A 170 -1.54 1.63 22.00
CA GLY A 170 -1.59 0.75 20.83
C GLY A 170 -2.85 0.94 19.98
N LEU A 171 -4.01 1.16 20.64
CA LEU A 171 -5.26 1.44 19.94
C LEU A 171 -5.26 2.83 19.27
N GLU A 172 -4.69 3.83 19.92
CA GLU A 172 -4.53 5.18 19.36
C GLU A 172 -3.58 5.17 18.15
N ILE A 173 -2.43 4.50 18.26
CA ILE A 173 -1.49 4.30 17.13
C ILE A 173 -2.20 3.64 15.95
N PHE A 174 -2.97 2.58 16.20
CA PHE A 174 -3.74 1.94 15.14
C PHE A 174 -4.76 2.88 14.49
N ARG A 175 -5.50 3.67 15.28
CA ARG A 175 -6.46 4.65 14.75
C ARG A 175 -5.78 5.64 13.81
N HIS A 176 -4.64 6.19 14.21
CA HIS A 176 -3.90 7.12 13.35
C HIS A 176 -3.40 6.43 12.08
N HIS A 177 -2.82 5.23 12.19
CA HIS A 177 -2.38 4.49 11.01
C HIS A 177 -3.52 4.14 10.06
N ALA A 178 -4.65 3.63 10.57
CA ALA A 178 -5.76 3.23 9.72
C ALA A 178 -6.36 4.43 8.97
N ASN A 179 -6.47 5.59 9.62
CA ASN A 179 -6.87 6.83 8.95
C ASN A 179 -5.84 7.29 7.92
N ALA A 180 -4.54 7.23 8.22
CA ALA A 180 -3.49 7.58 7.26
C ALA A 180 -3.55 6.67 6.02
N TRP A 181 -3.74 5.36 6.21
CA TRP A 181 -3.93 4.39 5.14
C TRP A 181 -5.15 4.67 4.28
N HIS A 182 -6.29 4.95 4.92
CA HIS A 182 -7.53 5.29 4.22
C HIS A 182 -7.32 6.53 3.34
N LEU A 183 -6.86 7.63 3.92
CA LEU A 183 -6.65 8.89 3.21
C LEU A 183 -5.60 8.76 2.10
N ALA A 184 -4.51 8.00 2.32
CA ALA A 184 -3.53 7.72 1.28
C ALA A 184 -4.11 6.85 0.15
N THR A 185 -5.03 5.93 0.46
CA THR A 185 -5.76 5.14 -0.55
C THR A 185 -6.70 6.03 -1.36
N VAL A 186 -7.34 7.03 -0.74
CA VAL A 186 -8.14 8.05 -1.45
C VAL A 186 -7.28 8.85 -2.43
N ILE A 187 -6.11 9.36 -2.00
CA ILE A 187 -5.15 10.03 -2.89
C ILE A 187 -4.75 9.11 -4.04
N TYR A 188 -4.41 7.86 -3.72
CA TYR A 188 -3.98 6.88 -4.70
C TYR A 188 -5.07 6.59 -5.74
N TYR A 189 -6.33 6.48 -5.32
CA TYR A 189 -7.51 6.38 -6.20
C TYR A 189 -7.67 7.63 -7.08
N HIS A 190 -7.63 8.82 -6.49
CA HIS A 190 -7.76 10.07 -7.23
C HIS A 190 -6.68 10.23 -8.30
N ARG A 191 -5.44 9.79 -8.01
CA ARG A 191 -4.34 9.83 -8.97
C ARG A 191 -4.42 8.73 -10.03
N ARG A 192 -4.68 7.48 -9.63
CA ARG A 192 -4.65 6.32 -10.55
C ARG A 192 -5.88 6.19 -11.44
N ILE A 193 -7.04 6.67 -11.00
CA ILE A 193 -8.32 6.46 -11.68
C ILE A 193 -8.90 7.79 -12.16
N GLN A 194 -9.07 8.76 -11.25
CA GLN A 194 -9.73 10.04 -11.58
C GLN A 194 -8.80 11.06 -12.25
N LYS A 195 -7.48 10.86 -12.16
CA LYS A 195 -6.45 11.78 -12.65
C LYS A 195 -6.60 13.21 -12.09
N CYS A 196 -7.04 13.33 -10.85
CA CYS A 196 -7.14 14.61 -10.15
C CYS A 196 -5.75 15.22 -9.93
N ARG A 197 -5.68 16.54 -9.77
CA ARG A 197 -4.43 17.29 -9.57
C ARG A 197 -3.93 17.16 -8.13
N SER A 198 -2.66 17.50 -7.88
CA SER A 198 -2.09 17.52 -6.52
C SER A 198 -2.82 18.53 -5.64
N GLU A 199 -3.08 19.73 -6.18
CA GLU A 199 -3.54 20.89 -5.42
C GLU A 199 -4.94 20.68 -4.84
N ASP A 200 -5.76 19.87 -5.51
CA ASP A 200 -7.11 19.54 -5.08
C ASP A 200 -7.11 18.61 -3.84
N GLN A 201 -5.94 18.13 -3.42
CA GLN A 201 -5.79 17.11 -2.37
C GLN A 201 -5.00 17.61 -1.15
N ASP A 202 -4.64 18.89 -1.11
CA ASP A 202 -3.79 19.47 -0.05
C ASP A 202 -4.35 19.24 1.37
N GLU A 203 -5.67 19.30 1.55
CA GLU A 203 -6.31 19.01 2.84
C GLU A 203 -6.16 17.55 3.26
N ILE A 204 -6.35 16.61 2.32
CA ILE A 204 -6.18 15.17 2.57
C ILE A 204 -4.72 14.88 2.92
N ILE A 205 -3.78 15.45 2.15
CA ILE A 205 -2.33 15.32 2.37
C ILE A 205 -1.95 15.85 3.76
N ALA A 206 -2.45 17.03 4.16
CA ALA A 206 -2.18 17.59 5.48
C ALA A 206 -2.67 16.68 6.61
N ARG A 207 -3.87 16.12 6.48
CA ARG A 207 -4.43 15.19 7.47
C ARG A 207 -3.63 13.88 7.58
N ILE A 208 -3.10 13.35 6.47
CA ILE A 208 -2.20 12.19 6.54
C ILE A 208 -0.95 12.55 7.34
N ALA A 209 -0.35 13.73 7.10
CA ALA A 209 0.82 14.18 7.87
C ALA A 209 0.50 14.29 9.37
N GLU A 210 -0.66 14.84 9.73
CA GLU A 210 -1.12 14.91 11.13
C GLU A 210 -1.21 13.53 11.78
N HIS A 211 -1.85 12.55 11.11
CA HIS A 211 -1.91 11.19 11.63
C HIS A 211 -0.53 10.54 11.75
N MET A 212 0.33 10.72 10.75
CA MET A 212 1.67 10.11 10.73
C MET A 212 2.61 10.73 11.79
N HIS A 213 2.51 12.03 12.07
CA HIS A 213 3.23 12.66 13.18
C HIS A 213 2.67 12.26 14.54
N ALA A 214 1.34 12.18 14.68
CA ALA A 214 0.70 11.78 15.92
C ALA A 214 1.15 10.37 16.37
N VAL A 215 1.33 9.43 15.44
CA VAL A 215 1.90 8.11 15.75
C VAL A 215 3.25 8.22 16.44
N GLU A 216 4.16 9.03 15.89
CA GLU A 216 5.51 9.18 16.46
C GLU A 216 5.47 9.95 17.79
N ASP A 217 4.55 10.91 17.95
CA ASP A 217 4.34 11.61 19.21
C ASP A 217 3.80 10.67 20.32
N ILE A 218 2.93 9.71 19.98
CA ILE A 218 2.47 8.66 20.91
C ILE A 218 3.65 7.78 21.34
N LYS A 219 4.51 7.37 20.39
CA LYS A 219 5.70 6.56 20.70
C LYS A 219 6.69 7.30 21.59
N ASP A 220 6.89 8.60 21.37
CA ASP A 220 7.83 9.42 22.15
C ASP A 220 7.35 9.66 23.59
N ARG A 221 6.04 9.84 23.80
CA ARG A 221 5.46 10.12 25.12
C ARG A 221 5.19 8.86 25.95
N SER A 222 5.02 7.70 25.31
CA SER A 222 4.70 6.46 26.01
C SER A 222 5.88 6.00 26.88
N THR A 223 5.63 5.79 28.16
CA THR A 223 6.61 5.23 29.11
C THR A 223 6.56 3.71 29.18
N SER A 224 5.61 3.12 28.46
CA SER A 224 5.32 1.69 28.39
C SER A 224 6.40 0.96 27.60
N SER A 225 7.04 -0.07 28.17
CA SER A 225 8.01 -0.91 27.44
C SER A 225 7.35 -1.87 26.42
N CYS A 226 6.27 -1.44 25.78
CA CYS A 226 5.52 -2.25 24.83
C CYS A 226 6.31 -2.42 23.53
N ALA A 227 6.21 -3.60 22.91
CA ALA A 227 6.84 -3.88 21.63
C ALA A 227 6.41 -2.89 20.53
N THR A 228 5.22 -2.29 20.65
CA THR A 228 4.65 -1.30 19.72
C THR A 228 5.46 0.00 19.65
N GLN A 229 6.12 0.42 20.74
CA GLN A 229 6.93 1.64 20.78
C GLN A 229 8.17 1.56 19.86
N ARG A 230 8.63 0.35 19.54
CA ARG A 230 9.84 0.12 18.73
C ARG A 230 9.53 -0.30 17.30
N MET A 231 8.26 -0.46 16.94
CA MET A 231 7.91 -0.83 15.57
C MET A 231 8.02 0.38 14.67
N ALA A 232 8.86 0.24 13.66
CA ALA A 232 8.97 1.20 12.59
C ALA A 232 7.60 1.31 11.88
N PRO A 233 7.15 2.53 11.53
CA PRO A 233 5.86 2.72 10.88
C PRO A 233 5.90 2.13 9.46
N ILE A 234 4.75 1.71 8.93
CA ILE A 234 4.69 1.50 7.48
C ILE A 234 4.74 2.84 6.77
N MET A 235 5.59 2.91 5.75
CA MET A 235 5.89 4.13 5.02
C MET A 235 4.92 4.41 3.89
N TRP A 236 4.16 3.43 3.41
CA TRP A 236 3.29 3.59 2.24
C TRP A 236 2.42 4.85 2.28
N PRO A 237 1.66 5.15 3.36
CA PRO A 237 0.86 6.37 3.42
C PRO A 237 1.69 7.64 3.32
N ALA A 238 2.84 7.68 4.01
CA ALA A 238 3.73 8.82 3.98
C ALA A 238 4.41 8.99 2.61
N PHE A 239 4.79 7.90 1.95
CA PHE A 239 5.38 7.94 0.61
C PHE A 239 4.40 8.54 -0.39
N VAL A 240 3.18 8.00 -0.49
CA VAL A 240 2.14 8.48 -1.42
C VAL A 240 1.85 9.96 -1.17
N ALA A 241 1.58 10.34 0.07
CA ALA A 241 1.24 11.71 0.41
C ALA A 241 2.42 12.68 0.23
N SER A 242 3.66 12.24 0.50
CA SER A 242 4.84 13.06 0.26
C SER A 242 5.10 13.28 -1.22
N CYS A 243 4.95 12.24 -2.06
CA CYS A 243 5.08 12.38 -3.52
C CYS A 243 4.09 13.40 -4.09
N ASP A 244 2.91 13.51 -3.49
CA ASP A 244 1.86 14.40 -3.97
C ASP A 244 1.88 15.81 -3.34
N ALA A 245 2.58 15.97 -2.21
CA ALA A 245 2.58 17.19 -1.41
C ALA A 245 3.06 18.45 -2.17
N THR A 246 2.28 19.53 -2.03
CA THR A 246 2.71 20.90 -2.32
C THR A 246 3.42 21.50 -1.10
N ALA A 247 2.84 21.33 0.09
CA ALA A 247 3.42 21.70 1.37
C ALA A 247 4.40 20.63 1.87
N ARG A 248 5.68 20.80 1.54
CA ARG A 248 6.73 19.77 1.77
C ARG A 248 7.31 19.75 3.19
N ARG A 249 7.19 20.84 3.96
CA ARG A 249 7.83 20.96 5.28
C ARG A 249 7.34 19.93 6.31
N PRO A 250 6.02 19.68 6.48
CA PRO A 250 5.54 18.65 7.40
C PRO A 250 6.11 17.27 7.09
N TRP A 251 6.21 16.94 5.79
CA TRP A 251 6.77 15.67 5.33
C TRP A 251 8.27 15.57 5.57
N ALA A 252 9.04 16.61 5.25
CA ALA A 252 10.48 16.61 5.52
C ALA A 252 10.80 16.38 7.01
N LEU A 253 10.00 16.95 7.91
CA LEU A 253 10.12 16.70 9.35
C LEU A 253 9.75 15.27 9.72
N TRP A 254 8.70 14.72 9.10
CA TRP A 254 8.30 13.34 9.36
C TRP A 254 9.36 12.33 8.91
N TRP A 255 9.90 12.47 7.70
CA TRP A 255 10.98 11.62 7.19
C TRP A 255 12.23 11.71 8.07
N GLN A 256 12.56 12.91 8.58
CA GLN A 256 13.63 13.09 9.58
C GLN A 256 13.43 12.25 10.83
N ARG A 257 12.19 12.15 11.34
CA ARG A 257 11.87 11.30 12.49
C ARG A 257 12.02 9.83 12.12
N ALA A 258 11.55 9.41 10.95
CA ALA A 258 11.63 8.03 10.49
C ALA A 258 13.08 7.50 10.35
N HIS A 259 14.08 8.37 10.15
CA HIS A 259 15.49 7.95 10.11
C HIS A 259 15.99 7.31 11.42
N CYS A 260 15.34 7.55 12.56
CA CYS A 260 15.74 6.93 13.83
C CYS A 260 15.62 5.40 13.84
N TYR A 261 14.82 4.83 12.91
CA TYR A 261 14.64 3.39 12.79
C TYR A 261 15.80 2.68 12.05
N HIS A 262 16.74 3.43 11.45
CA HIS A 262 17.92 2.88 10.77
C HIS A 262 17.62 1.79 9.72
N ILE A 263 16.50 1.94 9.00
CA ILE A 263 16.09 1.06 7.90
C ILE A 263 16.55 1.69 6.59
N ALA A 264 17.43 1.01 5.85
CA ALA A 264 18.03 1.55 4.62
C ALA A 264 16.98 1.88 3.55
N ASN A 265 15.91 1.09 3.46
CA ASN A 265 14.81 1.37 2.54
C ASN A 265 14.05 2.67 2.86
N TYR A 266 14.08 3.18 4.09
CA TYR A 266 13.47 4.49 4.43
C TYR A 266 14.28 5.63 3.85
N GLU A 267 15.61 5.54 3.95
CA GLU A 267 16.52 6.50 3.31
C GLU A 267 16.27 6.52 1.81
N ARG A 268 16.14 5.34 1.20
CA ARG A 268 15.88 5.22 -0.23
C ARG A 268 14.53 5.81 -0.64
N GLN A 269 13.45 5.49 0.07
CA GLN A 269 12.14 6.09 -0.19
C GLN A 269 12.17 7.61 -0.09
N TRP A 270 12.90 8.15 0.89
CA TRP A 270 13.06 9.59 1.05
C TRP A 270 13.80 10.24 -0.11
N GLU A 271 14.89 9.65 -0.59
CA GLU A 271 15.61 10.13 -1.78
C GLU A 271 14.68 10.19 -3.02
N VAL A 272 13.83 9.17 -3.19
CA VAL A 272 12.87 9.12 -4.29
C VAL A 272 11.85 10.26 -4.15
N VAL A 273 11.30 10.48 -2.95
CA VAL A 273 10.40 11.60 -2.67
C VAL A 273 11.05 12.95 -2.98
N GLN A 274 12.30 13.16 -2.55
CA GLN A 274 13.05 14.39 -2.84
C GLN A 274 13.27 14.57 -4.35
N THR A 275 13.52 13.48 -5.07
CA THR A 275 13.64 13.51 -6.54
C THR A 275 12.30 13.88 -7.19
N MET A 276 11.17 13.36 -6.71
CA MET A 276 9.83 13.77 -7.18
C MET A 276 9.60 15.26 -6.98
N TRP A 277 9.97 15.78 -5.82
CA TRP A 277 9.85 17.20 -5.52
C TRP A 277 10.65 18.07 -6.47
N GLN A 278 11.87 17.67 -6.80
CA GLN A 278 12.70 18.38 -7.79
C GLN A 278 12.04 18.37 -9.17
N LYS A 279 11.58 17.21 -9.65
CA LYS A 279 10.86 17.10 -10.93
C LYS A 279 9.59 17.95 -10.97
N LYS A 280 8.83 17.99 -9.87
CA LYS A 280 7.64 18.85 -9.74
C LYS A 280 8.01 20.33 -9.86
N ASP A 281 9.11 20.76 -9.25
CA ASP A 281 9.58 22.15 -9.36
C ASP A 281 10.00 22.50 -10.80
N GLU A 282 10.64 21.59 -11.51
CA GLU A 282 11.03 21.77 -12.92
C GLU A 282 9.80 21.90 -13.84
N VAL A 283 8.78 21.06 -13.65
CA VAL A 283 7.51 21.14 -14.41
C VAL A 283 6.79 22.46 -14.13
N ASN A 284 6.72 22.87 -12.87
CA ASN A 284 6.10 24.14 -12.48
C ASN A 284 6.83 25.36 -13.07
N GLN A 285 8.16 25.31 -13.18
CA GLN A 285 8.96 26.38 -13.78
C GLN A 285 8.82 26.46 -15.30
N THR A 286 8.62 25.32 -15.97
CA THR A 286 8.47 25.24 -17.43
C THR A 286 7.04 25.45 -17.91
N ALA A 287 6.07 25.61 -16.99
CA ALA A 287 4.62 25.68 -17.25
C ALA A 287 4.10 24.52 -18.13
N SER A 288 4.78 23.36 -18.08
CA SER A 288 4.62 22.27 -19.05
C SER A 288 3.59 21.21 -18.64
N GLY A 289 2.49 21.63 -18.04
CA GLY A 289 1.39 20.75 -17.63
C GLY A 289 1.35 20.42 -16.14
N ASP A 290 0.46 19.50 -15.77
CA ASP A 290 0.24 19.07 -14.39
C ASP A 290 1.23 17.96 -14.00
N PHE A 291 1.78 18.01 -12.79
CA PHE A 291 2.72 16.98 -12.31
C PHE A 291 1.97 15.75 -11.79
N ASP A 292 2.22 14.61 -12.44
CA ASP A 292 1.80 13.29 -11.98
C ASP A 292 3.02 12.49 -11.50
N TRP A 293 3.05 12.22 -10.20
CA TRP A 293 4.16 11.49 -9.57
C TRP A 293 4.22 10.02 -10.03
N ILE A 294 3.12 9.40 -10.45
CA ILE A 294 3.09 8.01 -10.94
C ILE A 294 3.81 7.90 -12.27
N GLU A 295 3.54 8.82 -13.20
CA GLU A 295 4.25 8.90 -14.48
C GLU A 295 5.72 9.27 -14.28
N ALA A 296 5.99 10.22 -13.37
CA ALA A 296 7.36 10.59 -13.02
C ALA A 296 8.14 9.41 -12.42
N PHE A 297 7.52 8.58 -11.59
CA PHE A 297 8.08 7.35 -11.01
C PHE A 297 8.31 6.28 -12.07
N ARG A 298 7.33 6.06 -12.96
CA ARG A 298 7.49 5.10 -14.07
C ARG A 298 8.68 5.43 -14.96
N GLY A 299 8.95 6.73 -15.18
CA GLY A 299 10.10 7.20 -15.94
C GLY A 299 11.45 7.11 -15.24
N MET A 300 11.52 6.75 -13.95
CA MET A 300 12.78 6.61 -13.20
C MET A 300 13.44 5.23 -13.34
N ASP A 301 12.73 4.23 -13.87
CA ASP A 301 13.21 2.84 -13.97
C ASP A 301 13.79 2.27 -12.66
N ILE A 302 13.20 2.68 -11.53
CA ILE A 302 13.55 2.20 -10.19
C ILE A 302 12.51 1.20 -9.70
N THR A 303 12.99 0.23 -8.91
CA THR A 303 12.11 -0.70 -8.19
C THR A 303 12.17 -0.34 -6.71
N LEU A 304 11.03 0.03 -6.14
CA LEU A 304 10.91 0.48 -4.75
C LEU A 304 9.89 -0.38 -4.01
N PHE A 305 10.22 -0.76 -2.76
CA PHE A 305 9.30 -1.48 -1.91
C PHE A 305 8.78 -0.57 -0.80
N PRO A 306 7.53 -0.10 -0.87
CA PRO A 306 7.00 0.91 0.06
C PRO A 306 6.42 0.27 1.32
N ILE A 307 7.23 -0.52 2.05
CA ILE A 307 6.94 -0.86 3.45
C ILE A 307 7.47 0.26 4.34
#